data_AF-A0A2N1R8S1-F1
#
_entry.id   AF-A0A2N1R8S1-F1
#
_cell.length_a   1.000
_cell.length_b   1.000
_cell.length_c   1.000
_cell.angle_alpha   90.00
_cell.angle_beta   90.00
_cell.angle_gamma   90.00
#
_symmetry.space_group_name_H-M   'P 1'
#
loop_
_entity.id
_entity.type
_entity.pdbx_description
1 polymer ?
#
loop_
_entity_poly.entity_id
_entity_poly.type
_entity_poly.pdbx_seq_one_letter_code
_entity_poly.pdbx_strand_id
1 'polypeptide(L)'
;MNGRQLPDRFETPGELVCIVRDDDQAGSMLMRAVAGRVVRSMRRCDDGVMAALEAAAVQVGASVRLDALDAPGPAPATPASPAPERFLVSIRPEDRERFDETIHPARSRWVGETEAVPGIRAVCGQFVFPMDFHAVWPYTSLQSRG
;
A
#
# COMPACT_ATOMS: atom_id res chain seq x y z
N MET A 1 -13.90 23.41 -6.18
CA MET A 1 -12.64 22.76 -5.76
C MET A 1 -12.26 21.76 -6.84
N ASN A 2 -11.25 22.04 -7.67
CA ASN A 2 -10.76 21.07 -8.65
C ASN A 2 -9.95 20.02 -7.91
N GLY A 3 -10.62 18.93 -7.48
CA GLY A 3 -9.95 17.78 -6.89
C GLY A 3 -9.01 17.17 -7.93
N ARG A 4 -7.70 17.17 -7.66
CA ARG A 4 -6.74 16.47 -8.50
C ARG A 4 -7.07 14.98 -8.44
N GLN A 5 -7.44 14.39 -9.57
CA GLN A 5 -7.55 12.94 -9.67
C GLN A 5 -6.13 12.38 -9.70
N LEU A 6 -5.80 11.58 -8.69
CA LEU A 6 -4.55 10.81 -8.68
C LEU A 6 -4.74 9.51 -9.46
N PRO A 7 -3.70 9.04 -10.16
CA PRO A 7 -3.72 7.70 -10.72
C PRO A 7 -3.86 6.67 -9.61
N ASP A 8 -4.56 5.58 -9.90
CA ASP A 8 -4.75 4.41 -9.05
C ASP A 8 -3.71 3.31 -9.32
N ARG A 9 -2.68 3.64 -10.11
CA ARG A 9 -1.60 2.74 -10.55
C ARG A 9 -0.25 3.43 -10.44
N PHE A 10 0.81 2.63 -10.33
CA PHE A 10 2.17 3.15 -10.33
C PHE A 10 2.58 3.59 -11.73
N GLU A 11 3.18 4.79 -11.82
CA GLU A 11 3.56 5.40 -13.11
C GLU A 11 5.07 5.55 -13.25
N THR A 12 5.80 5.67 -12.15
CA THR A 12 7.25 5.95 -12.16
C THR A 12 7.98 4.92 -11.29
N PRO A 13 9.04 4.26 -11.79
CA PRO A 13 9.93 3.42 -10.98
C PRO A 13 10.71 4.23 -9.94
N GLY A 14 11.06 3.62 -8.81
CA GLY A 14 11.80 4.25 -7.72
C GLY A 14 10.96 5.15 -6.81
N GLU A 15 9.64 5.11 -6.92
CA GLU A 15 8.73 5.73 -5.95
C GLU A 15 8.59 4.84 -4.72
N LEU A 16 8.53 5.45 -3.54
CA LEU A 16 8.28 4.74 -2.29
C LEU A 16 6.80 4.37 -2.19
N VAL A 17 6.52 3.09 -1.95
CA VAL A 17 5.18 2.56 -1.73
C VAL A 17 4.89 2.55 -0.23
N CYS A 18 3.79 3.19 0.15
CA CYS A 18 3.36 3.29 1.54
C CYS A 18 1.90 2.85 1.70
N ILE A 19 1.61 2.28 2.87
CA ILE A 19 0.24 2.04 3.34
C ILE A 19 -0.10 3.13 4.34
N VAL A 20 -1.19 3.83 4.11
CA VAL A 20 -1.78 4.82 5.03
C VAL A 20 -3.03 4.20 5.62
N ARG A 21 -3.15 4.21 6.95
CA ARG A 21 -4.41 3.84 7.59
C ARG A 21 -5.40 4.96 7.42
N ASP A 22 -6.62 4.63 7.06
CA ASP A 22 -7.73 5.56 7.08
C ASP A 22 -8.43 5.45 8.43
N ASP A 23 -8.20 6.47 9.25
CA ASP A 23 -8.95 6.78 10.44
C ASP A 23 -9.48 8.22 10.30
N ASP A 24 -10.39 8.65 11.17
CA ASP A 24 -11.08 9.95 11.05
C ASP A 24 -10.14 11.15 10.83
N GLN A 25 -8.88 11.07 11.25
CA GLN A 25 -7.88 12.13 11.03
C GLN A 25 -7.02 11.88 9.78
N ALA A 26 -6.65 10.63 9.52
CA ALA A 26 -5.75 10.28 8.43
C ALA A 26 -6.31 10.61 7.05
N GLY A 27 -7.61 10.43 6.80
CA GLY A 27 -8.23 10.80 5.52
C GLY A 27 -8.04 12.30 5.19
N SER A 28 -8.21 13.18 6.18
CA SER A 28 -7.99 14.62 6.00
C SER A 28 -6.52 14.99 5.77
N MET A 29 -5.59 14.30 6.44
CA MET A 29 -4.15 14.45 6.27
C MET A 29 -3.70 13.95 4.89
N LEU A 30 -4.26 12.84 4.44
CA LEU A 30 -4.01 12.29 3.11
C LEU A 30 -4.44 13.27 2.03
N MET A 31 -5.64 13.84 2.13
CA MET A 31 -6.09 14.85 1.18
C MET A 31 -5.20 16.11 1.18
N ARG A 32 -4.60 16.49 2.32
CA ARG A 32 -3.57 17.54 2.36
C ARG A 32 -2.30 17.13 1.62
N ALA A 33 -1.83 15.90 1.80
CA ALA A 33 -0.66 15.38 1.08
C ALA A 33 -0.90 15.30 -0.44
N VAL A 34 -2.12 14.93 -0.86
CA VAL A 34 -2.56 14.96 -2.27
C VAL A 34 -2.55 16.38 -2.83
N ALA A 35 -3.15 17.33 -2.10
CA ALA A 35 -3.20 18.74 -2.49
C ALA A 35 -1.79 19.36 -2.56
N GLY A 36 -0.91 19.00 -1.62
CA GLY A 36 0.50 19.42 -1.58
C GLY A 36 1.40 18.75 -2.61
N ARG A 37 0.84 17.88 -3.46
CA ARG A 37 1.53 17.12 -4.53
C ARG A 37 2.60 16.14 -4.05
N VAL A 38 2.56 15.77 -2.77
CA VAL A 38 3.45 14.78 -2.15
C VAL A 38 3.07 13.38 -2.61
N VAL A 39 1.76 13.09 -2.67
CA VAL A 39 1.23 11.81 -3.17
C VAL A 39 1.17 11.80 -4.69
N ARG A 40 1.68 10.72 -5.29
CA ARG A 40 1.81 10.50 -6.73
C ARG A 40 0.73 9.58 -7.27
N SER A 41 0.44 8.50 -6.54
CA SER A 41 -0.68 7.60 -6.81
C SER A 41 -1.41 7.27 -5.51
N MET A 42 -2.70 6.92 -5.63
CA MET A 42 -3.52 6.54 -4.48
C MET A 42 -4.56 5.50 -4.90
N ARG A 43 -4.62 4.40 -4.15
CA ARG A 43 -5.61 3.34 -4.32
C ARG A 43 -6.14 2.91 -2.95
N ARG A 44 -7.44 2.68 -2.87
CA ARG A 44 -8.07 2.13 -1.68
C ARG A 44 -7.89 0.60 -1.64
N CYS A 45 -7.64 0.06 -0.46
CA CYS A 45 -7.40 -1.37 -0.25
C CYS A 45 -8.67 -2.10 0.20
N ASP A 46 -9.76 -1.97 -0.57
CA ASP A 46 -11.06 -2.55 -0.23
C ASP A 46 -11.00 -4.09 -0.14
N ASP A 47 -10.30 -4.72 -1.10
CA ASP A 47 -10.08 -6.18 -1.15
C ASP A 47 -8.78 -6.60 -0.44
N GLY A 48 -8.19 -5.71 0.35
CA GLY A 48 -6.91 -5.91 1.02
C GLY A 48 -5.71 -5.31 0.29
N VAL A 49 -4.58 -5.25 1.01
CA VAL A 49 -3.36 -4.58 0.56
C VAL A 49 -2.74 -5.27 -0.66
N MET A 50 -2.76 -6.60 -0.69
CA MET A 50 -2.17 -7.37 -1.79
C MET A 50 -2.95 -7.18 -3.09
N ALA A 51 -4.28 -7.30 -3.07
CA ALA A 51 -5.12 -7.04 -4.23
C ALA A 51 -4.94 -5.60 -4.75
N ALA A 52 -4.80 -4.62 -3.84
CA ALA A 52 -4.52 -3.25 -4.22
C ALA A 52 -3.13 -3.09 -4.87
N LEU A 53 -2.10 -3.77 -4.35
CA LEU A 53 -0.77 -3.78 -4.96
C LEU A 53 -0.81 -4.39 -6.37
N GLU A 54 -1.55 -5.48 -6.57
CA GLU A 54 -1.66 -6.14 -7.88
C GLU A 54 -2.33 -5.22 -8.90
N ALA A 55 -3.44 -4.60 -8.49
CA ALA A 55 -4.16 -3.65 -9.32
C ALA A 55 -3.33 -2.39 -9.63
N ALA A 56 -2.40 -2.01 -8.75
CA ALA A 56 -1.51 -0.87 -8.97
C ALA A 56 -0.27 -1.21 -9.81
N ALA A 57 0.25 -2.44 -9.71
CA ALA A 57 1.54 -2.88 -10.23
C ALA A 57 1.50 -3.41 -11.69
N VAL A 58 0.74 -2.75 -12.56
CA VAL A 58 0.42 -3.24 -13.91
C VAL A 58 1.55 -2.98 -14.93
N GLN A 59 1.95 -1.72 -15.09
CA GLN A 59 3.01 -1.32 -16.03
C GLN A 59 4.35 -1.10 -15.32
N VAL A 60 4.27 -0.58 -14.10
CA VAL A 60 5.39 -0.40 -13.17
C VAL A 60 5.09 -1.35 -12.01
N GLY A 61 6.03 -2.24 -11.71
CA GLY A 61 5.87 -3.20 -10.63
C GLY A 61 6.15 -2.60 -9.26
N ALA A 62 6.25 -3.47 -8.26
CA ALA A 62 6.70 -3.08 -6.93
C ALA A 62 7.48 -4.20 -6.24
N SER A 63 8.56 -3.84 -5.55
CA SER A 63 9.23 -4.69 -4.58
C SER A 63 8.70 -4.34 -3.19
N VAL A 64 8.10 -5.32 -2.50
CA VAL A 64 7.42 -5.11 -1.22
C VAL A 64 7.97 -6.01 -0.14
N ARG A 65 8.15 -5.44 1.04
CA ARG A 65 8.65 -6.07 2.25
C ARG A 65 7.53 -6.83 2.95
N LEU A 66 7.62 -8.16 3.02
CA LEU A 66 6.59 -8.99 3.64
C LEU A 66 6.41 -8.68 5.13
N ASP A 67 7.51 -8.40 5.83
CA ASP A 67 7.51 -7.98 7.25
C ASP A 67 6.73 -6.68 7.47
N ALA A 68 6.77 -5.77 6.48
CA ALA A 68 6.03 -4.51 6.54
C ALA A 68 4.55 -4.67 6.16
N LEU A 69 4.19 -5.69 5.37
CA LEU A 69 2.80 -5.97 5.01
C LEU A 69 2.03 -6.59 6.18
N ASP A 70 2.66 -7.53 6.89
CA ASP A 70 2.02 -8.33 7.93
C ASP A 70 2.16 -7.75 9.35
N ALA A 71 2.97 -6.69 9.51
CA ALA A 71 3.16 -6.10 10.83
C ALA A 71 1.82 -5.62 11.40
N PRO A 72 1.39 -6.12 12.59
CA PRO A 72 0.14 -5.73 13.19
C PRO A 72 0.16 -4.22 13.39
N GLY A 73 -0.82 -3.53 12.84
CA GLY A 73 -1.21 -2.27 13.46
C GLY A 73 -1.70 -2.55 14.88
N PRO A 74 -1.89 -1.52 15.73
CA PRO A 74 -2.75 -1.67 16.89
C PRO A 74 -4.00 -2.42 16.43
N ALA A 75 -4.17 -3.64 16.93
CA ALA A 75 -5.26 -4.50 16.53
C ALA A 75 -6.58 -3.73 16.73
N PRO A 76 -7.60 -3.92 15.89
CA PRO A 76 -8.92 -3.45 16.24
C PRO A 76 -9.22 -3.98 17.65
N ALA A 77 -9.67 -3.09 18.55
CA ALA A 77 -9.94 -3.41 19.95
C ALA A 77 -10.98 -4.54 20.13
N THR A 78 -11.57 -5.03 19.03
CA THR A 78 -12.54 -6.13 19.00
C THR A 78 -12.52 -6.84 17.64
N PRO A 79 -12.70 -8.18 17.60
CA PRO A 79 -12.77 -8.98 16.37
C PRO A 79 -13.98 -8.70 15.47
N ALA A 80 -14.89 -7.83 15.90
CA ALA A 80 -16.07 -7.38 15.14
C ALA A 80 -15.87 -6.04 14.42
N SER A 81 -14.70 -5.39 14.58
CA SER A 81 -14.44 -4.13 13.88
C SER A 81 -14.01 -4.44 12.44
N PRO A 82 -14.60 -3.80 11.42
CA PRO A 82 -14.11 -3.92 10.05
C PRO A 82 -12.61 -3.61 10.04
N ALA A 83 -11.84 -4.32 9.22
CA ALA A 83 -10.43 -4.02 9.04
C ALA A 83 -10.30 -2.51 8.77
N PRO A 84 -9.40 -1.79 9.48
CA PRO A 84 -9.29 -0.35 9.28
C PRO A 84 -9.02 -0.12 7.80
N GLU A 85 -9.80 0.77 7.20
CA GLU A 85 -9.65 1.17 5.80
C GLU A 85 -8.19 1.58 5.57
N ARG A 86 -7.63 1.23 4.41
CA ARG A 86 -6.22 1.47 4.09
C ARG A 86 -6.13 2.04 2.68
N PHE A 87 -5.22 2.98 2.51
CA PHE A 87 -4.80 3.46 1.20
C PHE A 87 -3.39 2.98 0.90
N LEU A 88 -3.22 2.45 -0.30
CA LEU A 88 -1.92 2.27 -0.93
C LEU A 88 -1.57 3.57 -1.66
N VAL A 89 -0.40 4.13 -1.37
CA VAL A 89 0.07 5.37 -2.01
C VAL A 89 1.50 5.21 -2.49
N SER A 90 1.84 5.93 -3.56
CA SER A 90 3.24 6.15 -3.94
C SER A 90 3.65 7.60 -3.71
N ILE A 91 4.88 7.80 -3.26
CA ILE A 91 5.52 9.10 -3.08
C ILE A 91 6.92 9.07 -3.67
N ARG A 92 7.49 10.22 -4.00
CA ARG A 92 8.89 10.26 -4.39
C ARG A 92 9.81 10.15 -3.17
N PRO A 93 11.01 9.58 -3.30
CA PRO A 93 11.98 9.54 -2.20
C PRO A 93 12.28 10.92 -1.61
N GLU A 94 12.39 11.97 -2.44
CA GLU A 94 12.65 13.34 -1.99
C GLU A 94 11.49 13.97 -1.20
N ASP A 95 10.26 13.46 -1.37
CA ASP A 95 9.07 13.95 -0.68
C ASP A 95 8.80 13.19 0.64
N ARG A 96 9.68 12.26 1.03
CA ARG A 96 9.49 11.40 2.20
C ARG A 96 9.33 12.17 3.50
N GLU A 97 10.20 13.14 3.76
CA GLU A 97 10.16 13.95 4.99
C GLU A 97 8.85 14.74 5.08
N ARG A 98 8.47 15.41 3.99
CA ARG A 98 7.22 16.17 3.88
C ARG A 98 5.99 15.28 4.05
N PHE A 99 6.04 14.05 3.56
CA PHE A 99 4.97 13.08 3.74
C PHE A 99 4.83 12.67 5.21
N ASP A 100 5.93 12.38 5.89
CA ASP A 100 5.95 11.99 7.29
C ASP A 100 5.48 13.13 8.21
N GLU A 101 5.84 14.38 7.91
CA GLU A 101 5.30 15.58 8.57
C GLU A 101 3.78 15.73 8.39
N THR A 102 3.24 15.30 7.24
CA THR A 102 1.82 15.49 6.90
C THR A 102 0.92 14.39 7.46
N ILE A 103 1.29 13.11 7.31
CA ILE A 103 0.47 11.94 7.67
C ILE A 103 0.74 11.46 9.10
N HIS A 104 1.85 11.87 9.71
CA HIS A 104 2.42 11.31 10.93
C HIS A 104 2.92 9.85 10.74
N PRO A 105 4.18 9.52 11.10
CA PRO A 105 4.77 8.18 10.87
C PRO A 105 4.05 7.02 11.56
N ALA A 106 3.20 7.30 12.55
CA ALA A 106 2.38 6.29 13.22
C ALA A 106 1.18 5.81 12.39
N ARG A 107 0.79 6.58 11.36
CA ARG A 107 -0.39 6.31 10.51
C ARG A 107 -0.01 5.86 9.10
N SER A 108 1.24 6.06 8.70
CA SER A 108 1.80 5.53 7.46
C SER A 108 2.83 4.43 7.74
N ARG A 109 3.02 3.54 6.76
CA ARG A 109 4.10 2.55 6.78
C ARG A 109 4.69 2.44 5.39
N TRP A 110 6.01 2.58 5.29
CA TRP A 110 6.73 2.24 4.08
C TRP A 110 6.77 0.71 3.92
N VAL A 111 6.38 0.23 2.76
CA VAL A 111 6.31 -1.21 2.49
C VAL A 111 7.18 -1.62 1.31
N GLY A 112 7.72 -0.69 0.53
CA GLY A 112 8.45 -1.08 -0.66
C GLY A 112 8.72 0.05 -1.63
N GLU A 113 9.17 -0.30 -2.82
CA GLU A 113 9.50 0.64 -3.89
C GLU A 113 8.89 0.17 -5.21
N THR A 114 8.55 1.12 -6.09
CA THR A 114 8.09 0.78 -7.43
C THR A 114 9.26 0.37 -8.32
N GLU A 115 9.02 -0.58 -9.21
CA GLU A 115 10.05 -1.23 -10.02
C GLU A 115 9.79 -1.03 -11.50
N ALA A 116 10.84 -0.92 -12.31
CA ALA A 116 10.71 -0.77 -13.76
C ALA A 116 10.12 -2.01 -14.45
N VAL A 117 10.17 -3.15 -13.77
CA VAL A 117 9.62 -4.41 -14.26
C VAL A 117 8.21 -4.60 -13.70
N PRO A 118 7.19 -4.92 -14.52
CA PRO A 118 5.83 -5.21 -14.06
C PRO A 118 5.74 -6.33 -13.00
N GLY A 119 4.67 -6.30 -12.21
CA GLY A 119 4.36 -7.32 -11.20
C GLY A 119 4.88 -7.00 -9.80
N ILE A 120 4.63 -7.91 -8.86
CA ILE A 120 5.02 -7.74 -7.45
C ILE A 120 6.17 -8.70 -7.12
N ARG A 121 7.15 -8.19 -6.39
CA ARG A 121 8.23 -8.99 -5.82
C ARG A 121 8.19 -8.88 -4.31
N ALA A 122 8.15 -10.02 -3.64
CA ALA A 122 8.23 -10.06 -2.19
C ALA A 122 9.69 -10.07 -1.74
N VAL A 123 10.03 -9.21 -0.79
CA VAL A 123 11.34 -9.12 -0.16
C VAL A 123 11.18 -9.57 1.30
N CYS A 124 11.98 -10.56 1.70
CA CYS A 124 12.08 -11.01 3.08
C CYS A 124 13.56 -11.08 3.48
N GLY A 125 14.02 -10.09 4.24
CA GLY A 125 15.45 -9.92 4.52
C GLY A 125 16.25 -9.70 3.22
N GLN A 126 17.17 -10.61 2.92
CA GLN A 126 17.98 -10.58 1.69
C GLN A 126 17.38 -11.37 0.53
N PHE A 127 16.28 -12.10 0.76
CA PHE A 127 15.67 -12.95 -0.25
C PHE A 127 14.59 -12.19 -1.02
N VAL A 128 14.68 -12.25 -2.35
CA VAL A 128 13.68 -11.69 -3.27
C VAL A 128 12.98 -12.85 -3.96
N PHE A 129 11.67 -12.94 -3.80
CA PHE A 129 10.83 -13.94 -4.43
C PHE A 129 9.98 -13.25 -5.51
N PRO A 130 10.01 -13.71 -6.77
CA PRO A 130 8.96 -13.34 -7.71
C PRO A 130 7.63 -13.85 -7.14
N MET A 131 6.66 -12.98 -6.92
CA MET A 131 5.32 -13.44 -6.56
C MET A 131 4.57 -13.82 -7.83
N ASP A 132 4.74 -15.07 -8.25
CA ASP A 132 3.83 -15.69 -9.22
C ASP A 132 2.56 -16.08 -8.46
N PHE A 133 1.54 -15.22 -8.51
CA PHE A 133 0.28 -15.41 -7.78
C PHE A 133 -0.46 -16.71 -8.15
N HIS A 134 -0.23 -17.25 -9.35
CA HIS A 134 -0.78 -18.55 -9.75
C HIS A 134 -0.11 -19.77 -9.09
N ALA A 135 1.07 -19.62 -8.48
CA ALA A 135 1.87 -20.74 -7.99
C ALA A 135 2.02 -20.79 -6.46
N VAL A 136 1.81 -19.68 -5.74
CA VAL A 136 2.23 -19.56 -4.33
C VAL A 136 1.07 -19.60 -3.32
N TRP A 137 -0.20 -19.54 -3.74
CA TRP A 137 -1.34 -19.58 -2.80
C TRP A 137 -2.29 -20.76 -3.03
N PRO A 138 -2.14 -21.88 -2.30
CA PRO A 138 -3.20 -22.87 -2.19
C PRO A 138 -3.77 -22.86 -0.76
N TYR A 139 -4.28 -21.74 -0.21
CA TYR A 139 -5.01 -21.81 1.07
C TYR A 139 -6.00 -20.66 1.24
N THR A 140 -7.20 -20.82 0.68
CA THR A 140 -8.51 -20.61 1.36
C THR A 140 -9.66 -20.89 0.39
N SER A 141 -9.88 -22.17 0.08
CA SER A 141 -11.17 -22.64 -0.45
C SER A 141 -11.42 -24.11 -0.11
N LEU A 142 -11.02 -24.52 1.10
CA LEU A 142 -11.31 -25.86 1.62
C LEU A 142 -11.82 -25.83 3.07
N GLN A 143 -12.77 -24.95 3.40
CA GLN A 143 -13.67 -25.15 4.54
C GLN A 143 -15.07 -24.61 4.25
N SER A 144 -15.84 -25.33 3.42
CA SER A 144 -17.27 -25.55 3.68
C SER A 144 -17.70 -26.89 3.09
N ARG A 145 -17.17 -27.98 3.65
CA ARG A 145 -17.93 -29.22 3.75
C ARG A 145 -18.50 -29.25 5.16
N GLY A 146 -19.81 -29.07 5.23
CA GLY A 146 -20.66 -29.14 6.40
C GLY A 146 -22.09 -28.97 5.91
#